data_AF-A0A3M0WWW9-F1
#
_entry.id   AF-A0A3M0WWW9-F1
#
_cell.length_a   1.000
_cell.length_b   1.000
_cell.length_c   1.000
_cell.angle_alpha   90.00
_cell.angle_beta   90.00
_cell.angle_gamma   90.00
#
_symmetry.space_group_name_H-M   'P 1'
#
loop_
_entity.id
_entity.type
_entity.pdbx_description
1 polymer ?
#
loop_
_entity_poly.entity_id
_entity_poly.type
_entity_poly.pdbx_seq_one_letter_code
_entity_poly.pdbx_strand_id
1 'polypeptide(L)'
;VAKGFLSDFGIKIGSYVLQIGKVKVEKPADTEEEELFKRAEDSIVRCFCEKTTDLMKEEIDRAMENGDSLGGVFEVFVKDVPPGIGDHTQWDRRIDGRIAQALMSIQAIKGVEIGGGFALSSLPGSSVMDEIFYSPNEPYGFYRRTNNAGGIEGGMTNGMTIIVRGAMKPIPTLKRPLNSVDILTKEPVKAAYERSDVCAVPSASVIAESMVGMIIADAFLEKFGGDSMEEVHRNYESYIKYLKTF
;
A
#
# COMPACT_ATOMS: atom_id res chain seq x y z
N VAL A 1 13.61 11.03 0.71
CA VAL A 1 14.74 10.33 1.37
C VAL A 1 14.56 8.82 1.29
N ALA A 2 13.60 8.21 2.01
CA ALA A 2 13.44 6.75 2.04
C ALA A 2 13.35 6.06 0.65
N LYS A 3 12.51 6.56 -0.28
CA LYS A 3 12.45 6.04 -1.66
C LYS A 3 13.80 6.13 -2.40
N GLY A 4 14.56 7.21 -2.17
CA GLY A 4 15.88 7.39 -2.78
C GLY A 4 16.95 6.48 -2.18
N PHE A 5 16.94 6.29 -0.87
CA PHE A 5 17.78 5.30 -0.19
C PHE A 5 17.50 3.88 -0.71
N LEU A 6 16.22 3.49 -0.78
CA LEU A 6 15.81 2.16 -1.23
C LEU A 6 16.10 1.93 -2.72
N SER A 7 16.03 2.97 -3.57
CA SER A 7 16.32 2.84 -4.99
C SER A 7 17.77 2.48 -5.29
N ASP A 8 18.72 2.84 -4.41
CA ASP A 8 20.14 2.44 -4.56
C ASP A 8 20.31 0.91 -4.44
N PHE A 9 19.37 0.23 -3.78
CA PHE A 9 19.31 -1.24 -3.68
C PHE A 9 18.39 -1.88 -4.73
N GLY A 10 17.88 -1.10 -5.69
CA GLY A 10 16.96 -1.56 -6.72
C GLY A 10 15.51 -1.73 -6.26
N ILE A 11 15.19 -1.38 -5.00
CA ILE A 11 13.84 -1.52 -4.46
C ILE A 11 12.95 -0.42 -5.01
N LYS A 12 11.77 -0.80 -5.52
CA LYS A 12 10.83 0.11 -6.19
C LYS A 12 9.53 0.19 -5.41
N ILE A 13 9.02 1.42 -5.26
CA ILE A 13 7.75 1.70 -4.56
C ILE A 13 6.86 2.54 -5.46
N GLY A 14 5.61 2.11 -5.60
CA GLY A 14 4.57 2.85 -6.29
C GLY A 14 3.18 2.51 -5.76
N SER A 15 2.17 3.22 -6.26
CA SER A 15 0.77 2.99 -5.90
C SER A 15 -0.18 3.30 -7.03
N TYR A 16 -1.38 2.72 -6.95
CA TYR A 16 -2.50 3.05 -7.82
C TYR A 16 -3.83 2.91 -7.07
N VAL A 17 -4.84 3.59 -7.57
CA VAL A 17 -6.19 3.59 -7.01
C VAL A 17 -7.01 2.45 -7.60
N LEU A 18 -7.60 1.64 -6.72
CA LEU A 18 -8.44 0.50 -7.06
C LEU A 18 -9.94 0.86 -7.03
N GLN A 19 -10.33 1.84 -6.22
CA GLN A 19 -11.72 2.20 -6.01
C GLN A 19 -11.88 3.67 -5.63
N ILE A 20 -12.89 4.33 -6.18
CA ILE A 20 -13.43 5.61 -5.69
C ILE A 20 -14.95 5.48 -5.63
N GLY A 21 -15.54 5.78 -4.47
CA GLY A 21 -16.96 5.60 -4.25
C GLY A 21 -17.39 4.16 -4.58
N LYS A 22 -18.35 4.00 -5.49
CA LYS A 22 -18.84 2.69 -5.95
C LYS A 22 -18.06 2.12 -7.14
N VAL A 23 -17.23 2.92 -7.81
CA VAL A 23 -16.52 2.53 -9.02
C VAL A 23 -15.23 1.82 -8.64
N LYS A 24 -15.05 0.59 -9.13
CA LYS A 24 -13.88 -0.27 -8.88
C LYS A 24 -13.21 -0.65 -10.19
N VAL A 25 -11.89 -0.79 -10.17
CA VAL A 25 -11.13 -1.41 -11.25
C VAL A 25 -10.69 -2.81 -10.82
N GLU A 26 -10.76 -3.77 -11.73
CA GLU A 26 -10.16 -5.09 -11.54
C GLU A 26 -8.72 -5.07 -12.03
N LYS A 27 -7.82 -5.63 -11.24
CA LYS A 27 -6.41 -5.76 -11.61
C LYS A 27 -6.26 -6.87 -12.67
N PRO A 28 -5.63 -6.60 -13.82
CA PRO A 28 -5.31 -7.65 -14.78
C PRO A 28 -4.37 -8.68 -14.15
N ALA A 29 -4.64 -9.98 -14.36
CA ALA A 29 -3.84 -11.05 -13.76
C ALA A 29 -2.38 -11.07 -14.27
N ASP A 30 -2.19 -10.76 -15.56
CA ASP A 30 -0.91 -10.91 -16.26
C ASP A 30 -0.21 -9.55 -16.47
N THR A 31 -0.33 -8.62 -15.52
CA THR A 31 0.31 -7.29 -15.63
C THR A 31 1.06 -6.94 -14.35
N GLU A 32 2.34 -6.64 -14.53
CA GLU A 32 3.27 -6.24 -13.47
C GLU A 32 2.85 -4.93 -12.80
N GLU A 33 3.11 -4.81 -11.50
CA GLU A 33 2.74 -3.62 -10.73
C GLU A 33 3.38 -2.34 -11.28
N GLU A 34 4.63 -2.41 -11.75
CA GLU A 34 5.35 -1.28 -12.33
C GLU A 34 4.70 -0.75 -13.62
N GLU A 35 4.09 -1.63 -14.41
CA GLU A 35 3.40 -1.24 -15.63
C GLU A 35 2.07 -0.57 -15.31
N LEU A 36 1.31 -1.13 -14.36
CA LEU A 36 0.09 -0.51 -13.85
C LEU A 36 0.40 0.87 -13.23
N PHE A 37 1.49 0.98 -12.48
CA PHE A 37 1.94 2.23 -11.89
C PHE A 37 2.22 3.30 -12.94
N LYS A 38 2.97 2.98 -14.00
CA LYS A 38 3.26 3.93 -15.09
C LYS A 38 1.97 4.47 -15.71
N ARG A 39 0.99 3.61 -15.97
CA ARG A 39 -0.32 4.01 -16.51
C ARG A 39 -1.11 4.86 -15.51
N ALA A 40 -1.01 4.56 -14.22
CA ALA A 40 -1.67 5.31 -13.17
C ALA A 40 -1.09 6.71 -12.97
N GLU A 41 0.21 6.91 -13.19
CA GLU A 41 0.85 8.25 -13.11
C GLU A 41 0.28 9.24 -14.13
N ASP A 42 -0.16 8.76 -15.30
CA ASP A 42 -0.80 9.59 -16.33
C ASP A 42 -2.29 9.90 -16.02
N SER A 43 -2.86 9.26 -14.99
CA SER A 43 -4.27 9.41 -14.61
C SER A 43 -4.45 10.40 -13.46
N ILE A 44 -5.37 11.35 -13.63
CA ILE A 44 -5.71 12.34 -12.58
C ILE A 44 -6.30 11.69 -11.31
N VAL A 45 -6.95 10.52 -11.44
CA VAL A 45 -7.44 9.73 -10.31
C VAL A 45 -6.50 8.58 -9.93
N ARG A 46 -5.31 8.52 -10.53
CA ARG A 46 -4.29 7.48 -10.32
C ARG A 46 -4.80 6.06 -10.55
N CYS A 47 -5.73 5.88 -11.48
CA CYS A 47 -6.22 4.57 -11.90
C CYS A 47 -5.54 4.16 -13.21
N PHE A 48 -5.06 2.92 -13.29
CA PHE A 48 -4.32 2.40 -14.46
C PHE A 48 -5.22 2.05 -15.67
N CYS A 49 -6.55 2.13 -15.51
CA CYS A 49 -7.51 1.85 -16.57
C CYS A 49 -8.21 3.14 -16.99
N GLU A 50 -8.05 3.54 -18.26
CA GLU A 50 -8.64 4.76 -18.82
C GLU A 50 -10.17 4.77 -18.71
N LYS A 51 -10.83 3.69 -19.14
CA LYS A 51 -12.29 3.54 -19.03
C LYS A 51 -12.78 3.71 -17.59
N THR A 52 -12.08 3.11 -16.63
CA THR A 52 -12.47 3.21 -15.21
C THR A 52 -12.12 4.58 -14.62
N THR A 53 -11.06 5.23 -15.12
CA THR A 53 -10.72 6.62 -14.78
C THR A 53 -11.87 7.56 -15.11
N ASP A 54 -12.48 7.45 -16.30
CA ASP A 54 -13.63 8.28 -16.66
C ASP A 54 -14.85 8.02 -15.78
N LEU A 55 -15.15 6.75 -15.48
CA LEU A 55 -16.24 6.41 -14.55
C LEU A 55 -15.99 6.93 -13.12
N MET A 56 -14.75 6.91 -12.65
CA MET A 56 -14.37 7.48 -11.34
C MET A 56 -14.52 9.00 -11.34
N LYS A 57 -14.17 9.70 -12.44
CA LYS A 57 -14.38 11.15 -12.59
C LYS A 57 -15.86 11.50 -12.55
N GLU A 58 -16.70 10.78 -13.30
CA GLU A 58 -18.15 10.97 -13.26
C GLU A 58 -18.73 10.75 -11.85
N GLU A 59 -18.24 9.77 -11.10
CA GLU A 59 -18.67 9.54 -9.71
C GLU A 59 -18.27 10.71 -8.80
N ILE A 60 -17.06 11.26 -8.96
CA ILE A 60 -16.59 12.45 -8.22
C ILE A 60 -17.45 13.67 -8.56
N ASP A 61 -17.73 13.90 -9.85
CA ASP A 61 -18.56 15.03 -10.30
C ASP A 61 -19.97 14.93 -9.73
N ARG A 62 -20.58 13.74 -9.77
CA ARG A 62 -21.89 13.49 -9.12
C ARG A 62 -21.86 13.76 -7.62
N ALA A 63 -20.81 13.34 -6.90
CA ALA A 63 -20.68 13.64 -5.48
C ALA A 63 -20.54 15.15 -5.22
N MET A 64 -19.79 15.85 -6.07
CA MET A 64 -19.62 17.30 -6.00
C MET A 64 -20.94 18.05 -6.17
N GLU A 65 -21.73 17.69 -7.20
CA GLU A 65 -23.04 18.27 -7.48
C GLU A 65 -24.02 18.06 -6.32
N ASN A 66 -23.95 16.90 -5.66
CA ASN A 66 -24.76 16.57 -4.48
C ASN A 66 -24.24 17.18 -3.17
N GLY A 67 -23.11 17.89 -3.21
CA GLY A 67 -22.47 18.48 -2.04
C GLY A 67 -21.91 17.45 -1.04
N ASP A 68 -21.57 16.26 -1.53
CA ASP A 68 -21.05 15.12 -0.78
C ASP A 68 -19.53 14.92 -1.04
N SER A 69 -18.93 13.91 -0.41
CA SER A 69 -17.54 13.50 -0.62
C SER A 69 -17.42 12.00 -0.77
N LEU A 70 -16.29 11.54 -1.33
CA LEU A 70 -16.02 10.14 -1.60
C LEU A 70 -14.74 9.67 -0.93
N GLY A 71 -14.79 8.41 -0.51
CA GLY A 71 -13.62 7.63 -0.12
C GLY A 71 -13.27 6.62 -1.20
N GLY A 72 -12.43 5.65 -0.86
CA GLY A 72 -11.96 4.66 -1.81
C GLY A 72 -10.87 3.76 -1.28
N VAL A 73 -10.28 2.99 -2.18
CA VAL A 73 -9.22 2.03 -1.89
C VAL A 73 -8.07 2.26 -2.85
N PHE A 74 -6.85 2.26 -2.33
CA PHE A 74 -5.61 2.25 -3.13
C PHE A 74 -4.77 1.03 -2.74
N GLU A 75 -3.84 0.67 -3.62
CA GLU A 75 -2.83 -0.36 -3.41
C GLU A 75 -1.44 0.28 -3.53
N VAL A 76 -0.56 -0.02 -2.60
CA VAL A 76 0.87 0.29 -2.65
C VAL A 76 1.60 -1.03 -2.84
N PHE A 77 2.59 -1.02 -3.74
CA PHE A 77 3.49 -2.14 -3.91
C PHE A 77 4.93 -1.75 -3.57
N VAL A 78 5.69 -2.73 -3.08
CA VAL A 78 7.14 -2.64 -2.91
C VAL A 78 7.78 -3.84 -3.58
N LYS A 79 8.52 -3.61 -4.65
CA LYS A 79 9.14 -4.66 -5.47
C LYS A 79 10.63 -4.77 -5.17
N ASP A 80 11.17 -5.96 -5.43
CA ASP A 80 12.59 -6.29 -5.32
C ASP A 80 13.14 -6.20 -3.89
N VAL A 81 12.27 -6.37 -2.87
CA VAL A 81 12.68 -6.46 -1.47
C VAL A 81 13.29 -7.84 -1.21
N PRO A 82 14.51 -7.94 -0.65
CA PRO A 82 15.09 -9.23 -0.34
C PRO A 82 14.27 -9.97 0.72
N PRO A 83 14.28 -11.32 0.74
CA PRO A 83 13.63 -12.07 1.80
C PRO A 83 14.28 -11.80 3.16
N GLY A 84 13.49 -11.84 4.23
CA GLY A 84 13.95 -11.74 5.61
C GLY A 84 14.12 -10.32 6.15
N ILE A 85 13.42 -9.31 5.60
CA ILE A 85 13.22 -7.98 6.21
C ILE A 85 12.00 -8.05 7.12
N GLY A 86 12.08 -7.45 8.31
CA GLY A 86 11.12 -7.69 9.39
C GLY A 86 11.59 -8.79 10.33
N ASP A 87 10.70 -9.23 11.21
CA ASP A 87 11.00 -10.22 12.24
C ASP A 87 9.73 -11.02 12.58
N HIS A 88 9.90 -12.25 13.07
CA HIS A 88 8.81 -13.12 13.53
C HIS A 88 8.83 -13.37 15.05
N THR A 89 9.94 -13.05 15.71
CA THR A 89 10.23 -13.34 17.12
C THR A 89 9.49 -12.40 18.07
N GLN A 90 9.29 -11.15 17.66
CA GLN A 90 8.61 -10.13 18.45
C GLN A 90 7.48 -9.49 17.64
N TRP A 91 6.31 -9.36 18.26
CA TRP A 91 5.06 -8.96 17.59
C TRP A 91 5.11 -7.57 16.94
N ASP A 92 5.83 -6.60 17.53
CA ASP A 92 5.94 -5.22 17.06
C ASP A 92 7.03 -5.03 15.99
N ARG A 93 7.91 -6.03 15.81
CA ARG A 93 8.94 -6.05 14.76
C ARG A 93 8.47 -6.72 13.47
N ARG A 94 7.28 -7.32 13.48
CA ARG A 94 6.63 -7.88 12.27
C ARG A 94 6.33 -6.76 11.27
N ILE A 95 6.81 -6.93 10.04
CA ILE A 95 6.80 -5.85 9.04
C ILE A 95 5.39 -5.48 8.57
N ASP A 96 4.50 -6.46 8.45
CA ASP A 96 3.07 -6.26 8.19
C ASP A 96 2.40 -5.42 9.29
N GLY A 97 2.71 -5.69 10.56
CA GLY A 97 2.23 -4.90 11.70
C GLY A 97 2.69 -3.44 11.65
N ARG A 98 3.98 -3.21 11.36
CA ARG A 98 4.56 -1.86 11.21
C ARG A 98 3.96 -1.11 10.02
N ILE A 99 3.81 -1.77 8.87
CA ILE A 99 3.18 -1.18 7.68
C ILE A 99 1.70 -0.85 7.98
N ALA A 100 0.97 -1.77 8.62
CA ALA A 100 -0.42 -1.55 8.97
C ALA A 100 -0.60 -0.35 9.91
N GLN A 101 0.25 -0.22 10.93
CA GLN A 101 0.26 0.94 11.82
C GLN A 101 0.53 2.23 11.04
N ALA A 102 1.56 2.24 10.20
CA ALA A 102 1.92 3.41 9.41
C ALA A 102 0.79 3.84 8.46
N LEU A 103 0.18 2.91 7.73
CA LEU A 103 -0.94 3.19 6.84
C LEU A 103 -2.20 3.63 7.60
N MET A 104 -2.54 2.97 8.71
CA MET A 104 -3.69 3.33 9.53
C MET A 104 -3.53 4.70 10.21
N SER A 105 -2.29 5.16 10.39
CA SER A 105 -2.01 6.50 10.94
C SER A 105 -2.28 7.64 9.95
N ILE A 106 -2.36 7.35 8.64
CA ILE A 106 -2.71 8.33 7.62
C ILE A 106 -4.15 8.78 7.86
N GLN A 107 -4.37 10.10 7.80
CA GLN A 107 -5.69 10.67 8.06
C GLN A 107 -6.74 10.06 7.13
N ALA A 108 -7.89 9.73 7.71
CA ALA A 108 -9.04 9.09 7.07
C ALA A 108 -8.84 7.62 6.61
N ILE A 109 -7.69 6.99 6.83
CA ILE A 109 -7.58 5.53 6.63
C ILE A 109 -8.31 4.80 7.76
N LYS A 110 -9.14 3.84 7.39
CA LYS A 110 -9.99 3.05 8.32
C LYS A 110 -9.81 1.54 8.17
N GLY A 111 -9.07 1.09 7.17
CA GLY A 111 -8.78 -0.32 6.93
C GLY A 111 -7.45 -0.47 6.21
N VAL A 112 -6.70 -1.51 6.55
CA VAL A 112 -5.47 -1.91 5.86
C VAL A 112 -5.51 -3.40 5.59
N GLU A 113 -5.07 -3.80 4.41
CA GLU A 113 -4.93 -5.20 3.99
C GLU A 113 -3.50 -5.46 3.54
N ILE A 114 -3.02 -6.69 3.77
CA ILE A 114 -1.79 -7.23 3.19
C ILE A 114 -2.19 -8.31 2.18
N GLY A 115 -1.64 -8.26 0.97
CA GLY A 115 -1.93 -9.22 -0.10
C GLY A 115 -3.42 -9.33 -0.42
N GLY A 116 -3.94 -10.56 -0.36
CA GLY A 116 -5.36 -10.86 -0.56
C GLY A 116 -6.27 -10.38 0.57
N GLY A 117 -5.73 -9.95 1.72
CA GLY A 117 -6.47 -9.24 2.74
C GLY A 117 -7.69 -9.97 3.29
N PHE A 118 -8.79 -9.23 3.47
CA PHE A 118 -10.04 -9.78 3.97
C PHE A 118 -10.64 -10.84 3.04
N ALA A 119 -10.34 -10.83 1.74
CA ALA A 119 -10.86 -11.84 0.82
C ALA A 119 -10.38 -13.26 1.18
N LEU A 120 -9.14 -13.40 1.66
CA LEU A 120 -8.58 -14.70 2.05
C LEU A 120 -9.30 -15.33 3.25
N SER A 121 -9.95 -14.52 4.10
CA SER A 121 -10.68 -15.02 5.29
C SER A 121 -11.89 -15.89 4.92
N SER A 122 -12.37 -15.80 3.68
CA SER A 122 -13.51 -16.58 3.17
C SER A 122 -13.11 -17.84 2.41
N LEU A 123 -11.82 -18.13 2.30
CA LEU A 123 -11.27 -19.20 1.47
C LEU A 123 -10.62 -20.31 2.31
N PRO A 124 -10.62 -21.57 1.83
CA PRO A 124 -9.93 -22.65 2.51
C PRO A 124 -8.40 -22.48 2.41
N GLY A 125 -7.67 -23.05 3.39
CA GLY A 125 -6.21 -23.02 3.46
C GLY A 125 -5.52 -23.43 2.14
N SER A 126 -6.04 -24.45 1.47
CA SER A 126 -5.54 -24.95 0.19
C SER A 126 -5.59 -23.95 -0.96
N SER A 127 -6.36 -22.86 -0.83
CA SER A 127 -6.55 -21.83 -1.85
C SER A 127 -5.87 -20.51 -1.51
N VAL A 128 -5.32 -20.37 -0.29
CA VAL A 128 -4.71 -19.12 0.18
C VAL A 128 -3.20 -19.21 0.36
N MET A 129 -2.66 -20.41 0.64
CA MET A 129 -1.22 -20.56 0.84
C MET A 129 -0.49 -20.41 -0.48
N ASP A 130 0.62 -19.68 -0.45
CA ASP A 130 1.51 -19.56 -1.60
C ASP A 130 2.51 -20.72 -1.57
N GLU A 131 2.36 -21.66 -2.49
CA GLU A 131 3.25 -22.83 -2.58
C GLU A 131 4.69 -22.41 -2.91
N ILE A 132 5.64 -23.08 -2.26
CA ILE A 132 7.07 -22.81 -2.40
C ILE A 132 7.68 -23.79 -3.39
N PHE A 133 8.39 -23.26 -4.39
CA PHE A 133 9.12 -24.00 -5.41
C PHE A 133 10.61 -23.61 -5.36
N TYR A 134 11.46 -24.38 -6.04
CA TYR A 134 12.89 -24.11 -6.13
C TYR A 134 13.38 -24.22 -7.58
N SER A 135 14.22 -23.28 -8.00
CA SER A 135 14.91 -23.28 -9.29
C SER A 135 16.23 -22.51 -9.19
N PRO A 136 17.36 -23.04 -9.67
CA PRO A 136 18.64 -22.32 -9.64
C PRO A 136 18.66 -21.08 -10.54
N ASN A 137 17.66 -20.91 -11.40
CA ASN A 137 17.52 -19.74 -12.28
C ASN A 137 16.76 -18.58 -11.61
N GLU A 138 16.16 -18.81 -10.44
CA GLU A 138 15.46 -17.76 -9.67
C GLU A 138 16.45 -16.96 -8.82
N PRO A 139 16.17 -15.66 -8.55
CA PRO A 139 17.12 -14.76 -7.88
C PRO A 139 17.68 -15.28 -6.54
N TYR A 140 16.86 -16.01 -5.79
CA TYR A 140 17.19 -16.56 -4.46
C TYR A 140 16.96 -18.08 -4.38
N GLY A 141 16.84 -18.77 -5.52
CA GLY A 141 16.52 -20.21 -5.58
C GLY A 141 15.05 -20.53 -5.30
N PHE A 142 14.55 -20.13 -4.12
CA PHE A 142 13.15 -20.34 -3.72
C PHE A 142 12.22 -19.27 -4.30
N TYR A 143 11.05 -19.69 -4.79
CA TYR A 143 10.06 -18.80 -5.39
C TYR A 143 8.62 -19.29 -5.16
N ARG A 144 7.63 -18.44 -5.44
CA ARG A 144 6.20 -18.75 -5.38
C ARG A 144 5.54 -18.48 -6.72
N ARG A 145 4.46 -19.22 -7.03
CA ARG A 145 3.64 -18.98 -8.24
C ARG A 145 2.51 -17.99 -8.01
N THR A 146 2.10 -17.81 -6.75
CA THR A 146 1.06 -16.88 -6.32
C THR A 146 1.62 -15.97 -5.23
N ASN A 147 0.92 -14.87 -4.97
CA ASN A 147 1.30 -13.89 -3.96
C ASN A 147 0.09 -13.47 -3.11
N ASN A 148 -0.68 -14.45 -2.64
CA ASN A 148 -1.82 -14.22 -1.76
C ASN A 148 -1.38 -13.57 -0.45
N ALA A 149 -0.21 -13.94 0.08
CA ALA A 149 0.37 -13.38 1.29
C ALA A 149 0.87 -11.93 1.11
N GLY A 150 0.92 -11.42 -0.12
CA GLY A 150 1.34 -10.04 -0.39
C GLY A 150 2.79 -9.76 0.01
N GLY A 151 3.69 -10.70 -0.28
CA GLY A 151 5.13 -10.56 -0.05
C GLY A 151 5.58 -10.77 1.38
N ILE A 152 4.68 -11.06 2.33
CA ILE A 152 5.00 -11.16 3.75
C ILE A 152 4.48 -12.48 4.33
N GLU A 153 5.38 -13.24 4.95
CA GLU A 153 5.05 -14.46 5.70
C GLU A 153 5.67 -14.40 7.09
N GLY A 154 4.87 -14.70 8.11
CA GLY A 154 5.35 -14.70 9.50
C GLY A 154 5.87 -13.35 10.00
N GLY A 155 5.50 -12.24 9.35
CA GLY A 155 6.01 -10.91 9.69
C GLY A 155 7.33 -10.53 9.01
N MET A 156 7.79 -11.31 8.01
CA MET A 156 8.99 -11.06 7.23
C MET A 156 8.71 -11.05 5.73
N THR A 157 9.50 -10.31 4.97
CA THR A 157 9.47 -10.40 3.51
C THR A 157 9.87 -11.77 3.02
N ASN A 158 9.17 -12.28 2.01
CA ASN A 158 9.41 -13.61 1.45
C ASN A 158 10.06 -13.59 0.05
N GLY A 159 10.41 -12.39 -0.44
CA GLY A 159 11.01 -12.14 -1.76
C GLY A 159 10.02 -11.81 -2.87
N MET A 160 8.71 -12.04 -2.67
CA MET A 160 7.67 -11.57 -3.60
C MET A 160 7.39 -10.07 -3.37
N THR A 161 6.74 -9.43 -4.35
CA THR A 161 6.28 -8.04 -4.21
C THR A 161 5.43 -7.88 -2.96
N ILE A 162 5.78 -6.91 -2.10
CA ILE A 162 4.93 -6.54 -0.98
C ILE A 162 3.71 -5.84 -1.55
N ILE A 163 2.51 -6.30 -1.20
CA ILE A 163 1.24 -5.70 -1.63
C ILE A 163 0.46 -5.29 -0.39
N VAL A 164 0.13 -4.00 -0.30
CA VAL A 164 -0.67 -3.47 0.82
C VAL A 164 -1.74 -2.51 0.31
N ARG A 165 -2.93 -2.57 0.90
CA ARG A 165 -4.07 -1.72 0.51
C ARG A 165 -4.53 -0.87 1.67
N GLY A 166 -4.92 0.36 1.37
CA GLY A 166 -5.52 1.28 2.33
C GLY A 166 -6.94 1.66 1.93
N ALA A 167 -7.88 1.54 2.87
CA ALA A 167 -9.26 1.97 2.71
C ALA A 167 -9.46 3.34 3.36
N MET A 168 -9.63 4.36 2.53
CA MET A 168 -9.86 5.75 2.94
C MET A 168 -11.37 6.01 3.03
N LYS A 169 -11.84 6.48 4.19
CA LYS A 169 -13.22 6.98 4.30
C LYS A 169 -13.38 8.32 3.57
N PRO A 170 -14.61 8.72 3.19
CA PRO A 170 -14.88 10.06 2.70
C PRO A 170 -14.41 11.15 3.67
N ILE A 171 -14.05 12.31 3.12
CA ILE A 171 -13.56 13.45 3.89
C ILE A 171 -14.71 14.01 4.75
N PRO A 172 -14.49 14.35 6.03
CA PRO A 172 -15.62 14.58 6.94
C PRO A 172 -16.48 15.83 6.66
N THR A 173 -15.92 16.88 6.05
CA THR A 173 -16.62 18.15 5.86
C THR A 173 -17.33 18.20 4.51
N LEU A 174 -18.66 18.31 4.53
CA LEU A 174 -19.50 18.26 3.35
C LEU A 174 -20.08 19.66 3.04
N LYS A 175 -20.24 19.99 1.75
CA LYS A 175 -20.95 21.22 1.34
C LYS A 175 -22.41 21.20 1.79
N ARG A 176 -23.01 20.01 1.83
CA ARG A 176 -24.28 19.75 2.52
C ARG A 176 -23.98 19.33 3.95
N PRO A 177 -23.96 20.27 4.91
CA PRO A 177 -23.41 19.99 6.24
C PRO A 177 -24.29 19.00 7.03
N LEU A 178 -23.63 18.14 7.78
CA LEU A 178 -24.27 17.23 8.73
C LEU A 178 -24.78 17.99 9.97
N ASN A 179 -25.67 17.35 10.71
CA ASN A 179 -26.04 17.86 12.03
C ASN A 179 -24.84 17.76 12.98
N SER A 180 -24.69 18.77 13.81
CA SER A 180 -23.67 18.87 14.86
C SER A 180 -24.26 19.60 16.07
N VAL A 181 -23.43 19.90 17.06
CA VAL A 181 -23.82 20.58 18.30
C VAL A 181 -22.78 21.64 18.62
N ASP A 182 -23.23 22.85 18.95
CA ASP A 182 -22.35 23.89 19.46
C ASP A 182 -21.82 23.47 20.84
N ILE A 183 -20.49 23.44 20.99
CA ILE A 183 -19.86 22.90 22.19
C ILE A 183 -20.04 23.79 23.44
N LEU A 184 -20.37 25.07 23.27
CA LEU A 184 -20.60 26.01 24.37
C LEU A 184 -22.07 26.02 24.79
N THR A 185 -22.98 26.18 23.83
CA THR A 185 -24.42 26.33 24.11
C THR A 185 -25.15 25.00 24.24
N LYS A 186 -24.57 23.91 23.72
CA LYS A 186 -25.18 22.57 23.59
C LYS A 186 -26.39 22.52 22.63
N GLU A 187 -26.61 23.57 21.84
CA GLU A 187 -27.70 23.65 20.88
C GLU A 187 -27.36 22.97 19.53
N PRO A 188 -28.35 22.44 18.80
CA PRO A 188 -28.14 21.88 17.47
C PRO A 188 -27.64 22.93 16.46
N VAL A 189 -26.55 22.61 15.76
CA VAL A 189 -26.01 23.42 14.65
C VAL A 189 -25.68 22.55 13.45
N LYS A 190 -25.30 23.17 12.33
CA LYS A 190 -24.73 22.47 11.18
C LYS A 190 -23.21 22.43 11.32
N ALA A 191 -22.61 21.30 10.93
CA ALA A 191 -21.16 21.16 10.93
C ALA A 191 -20.50 22.21 10.02
N ALA A 192 -19.36 22.75 10.45
CA ALA A 192 -18.59 23.69 9.66
C ALA A 192 -17.97 23.01 8.44
N TYR A 193 -17.78 23.79 7.38
CA TYR A 193 -17.18 23.36 6.13
C TYR A 193 -15.76 23.90 6.02
N GLU A 194 -14.76 23.02 6.14
CA GLU A 194 -13.35 23.42 6.24
C GLU A 194 -12.55 23.20 4.96
N ARG A 195 -12.85 22.15 4.20
CA ARG A 195 -12.14 21.85 2.95
C ARG A 195 -13.09 21.56 1.80
N SER A 196 -12.61 21.86 0.58
CA SER A 196 -13.40 21.77 -0.64
C SER A 196 -13.16 20.55 -1.52
N ASP A 197 -12.21 19.70 -1.16
CA ASP A 197 -11.91 18.48 -1.89
C ASP A 197 -13.03 17.43 -1.74
N VAL A 198 -13.47 16.88 -2.87
CA VAL A 198 -14.53 15.85 -2.92
C VAL A 198 -13.95 14.46 -2.71
N CYS A 199 -12.75 14.20 -3.23
CA CYS A 199 -12.06 12.92 -3.11
C CYS A 199 -10.55 13.17 -3.01
N ALA A 200 -9.90 12.57 -2.02
CA ALA A 200 -8.44 12.66 -1.82
C ALA A 200 -7.74 11.29 -1.86
N VAL A 201 -8.42 10.25 -2.34
CA VAL A 201 -7.88 8.89 -2.46
C VAL A 201 -6.60 8.85 -3.32
N PRO A 202 -6.50 9.57 -4.47
CA PRO A 202 -5.26 9.59 -5.26
C PRO A 202 -4.09 10.19 -4.48
N SER A 203 -4.30 11.31 -3.79
CA SER A 203 -3.25 11.92 -2.97
C SER A 203 -2.88 11.04 -1.77
N ALA A 204 -3.86 10.37 -1.16
CA ALA A 204 -3.61 9.45 -0.06
C ALA A 204 -2.74 8.26 -0.47
N SER A 205 -2.84 7.78 -1.71
CA SER A 205 -1.99 6.70 -2.22
C SER A 205 -0.51 7.11 -2.27
N VAL A 206 -0.22 8.35 -2.66
CA VAL A 206 1.17 8.89 -2.67
C VAL A 206 1.71 9.07 -1.26
N ILE A 207 0.87 9.52 -0.31
CA ILE A 207 1.25 9.57 1.11
C ILE A 207 1.56 8.15 1.62
N ALA A 208 0.76 7.16 1.23
CA ALA A 208 0.94 5.77 1.59
C ALA A 208 2.26 5.18 1.04
N GLU A 209 2.66 5.50 -0.19
CA GLU A 209 3.99 5.15 -0.71
C GLU A 209 5.11 5.66 0.20
N SER A 210 4.98 6.90 0.69
CA SER A 210 5.97 7.52 1.57
C SER A 210 6.02 6.82 2.93
N MET A 211 4.86 6.53 3.52
CA MET A 211 4.75 5.83 4.80
C MET A 211 5.33 4.42 4.71
N VAL A 212 4.97 3.65 3.69
CA VAL A 212 5.51 2.31 3.45
C VAL A 212 7.02 2.38 3.21
N GLY A 213 7.48 3.32 2.38
CA GLY A 213 8.91 3.51 2.13
C GLY A 213 9.72 3.80 3.39
N MET A 214 9.19 4.61 4.31
CA MET A 214 9.85 4.85 5.60
C MET A 214 9.97 3.57 6.44
N ILE A 215 8.89 2.78 6.53
CA ILE A 215 8.91 1.52 7.29
C ILE A 215 9.87 0.50 6.68
N ILE A 216 9.88 0.38 5.34
CA ILE A 216 10.81 -0.53 4.66
C ILE A 216 12.25 -0.07 4.84
N ALA A 217 12.56 1.22 4.69
CA ALA A 217 13.90 1.75 4.90
C ALA A 217 14.39 1.54 6.34
N ASP A 218 13.53 1.77 7.33
CA ASP A 218 13.83 1.57 8.74
C ASP A 218 14.14 0.09 9.05
N ALA A 219 13.28 -0.83 8.60
CA ALA A 219 13.52 -2.28 8.75
C ALA A 219 14.74 -2.77 7.95
N PHE A 220 15.05 -2.13 6.82
CA PHE A 220 16.22 -2.43 6.01
C PHE A 220 17.51 -2.04 6.75
N LEU A 221 17.57 -0.84 7.32
CA LEU A 221 18.68 -0.39 8.15
C LEU A 221 18.79 -1.19 9.45
N GLU A 222 17.68 -1.64 10.03
CA GLU A 222 17.69 -2.53 11.20
C GLU A 222 18.37 -3.87 10.89
N LYS A 223 18.17 -4.41 9.69
CA LYS A 223 18.77 -5.68 9.26
C LYS A 223 20.23 -5.52 8.83
N PHE A 224 20.53 -4.50 8.03
CA PHE A 224 21.85 -4.35 7.39
C PHE A 224 22.79 -3.41 8.13
N GLY A 225 22.28 -2.59 9.05
CA GLY A 225 23.04 -1.60 9.81
C GLY A 225 23.76 -0.60 8.92
N GLY A 226 24.81 0.00 9.48
CA GLY A 226 25.75 0.87 8.77
C GLY A 226 25.49 2.36 8.96
N ASP A 227 26.58 3.13 8.95
CA ASP A 227 26.56 4.59 9.12
C ASP A 227 26.82 5.34 7.79
N SER A 228 27.05 4.60 6.70
CA SER A 228 27.32 5.13 5.35
C SER A 228 26.72 4.23 4.27
N MET A 229 26.45 4.77 3.08
CA MET A 229 25.89 3.99 1.97
C MET A 229 26.80 2.84 1.56
N GLU A 230 28.13 3.05 1.54
CA GLU A 230 29.10 2.01 1.20
C GLU A 230 29.06 0.82 2.18
N GLU A 231 28.84 1.09 3.46
CA GLU A 231 28.72 0.05 4.48
C GLU A 231 27.42 -0.73 4.34
N VAL A 232 26.29 -0.04 4.16
CA VAL A 232 24.99 -0.67 3.96
C VAL A 232 25.04 -1.57 2.70
N HIS A 233 25.62 -1.08 1.61
CA HIS A 233 25.83 -1.86 0.38
C HIS A 233 26.66 -3.12 0.62
N ARG A 234 27.79 -3.02 1.32
CA ARG A 234 28.63 -4.18 1.61
C ARG A 234 27.87 -5.25 2.38
N ASN A 235 27.09 -4.85 3.39
CA ASN A 235 26.33 -5.77 4.24
C ASN A 235 25.16 -6.41 3.46
N TYR A 236 24.46 -5.61 2.66
CA TYR A 236 23.42 -6.06 1.75
C TYR A 236 23.95 -7.08 0.74
N GLU A 237 25.02 -6.77 0.01
CA GLU A 237 25.61 -7.65 -1.00
C GLU A 237 26.10 -8.98 -0.40
N SER A 238 26.68 -8.94 0.81
CA SER A 238 27.06 -10.15 1.53
C SER A 238 25.85 -11.05 1.82
N TYR A 239 24.72 -10.44 2.20
CA TYR A 239 23.48 -11.17 2.44
C TYR A 239 22.88 -11.73 1.15
N ILE A 240 22.84 -10.95 0.07
CA ILE A 240 22.38 -11.43 -1.25
C ILE A 240 23.25 -12.59 -1.73
N LYS A 241 24.57 -12.55 -1.53
CA LYS A 241 25.46 -13.66 -1.85
C LYS A 241 25.14 -14.92 -1.04
N TYR A 242 24.86 -14.77 0.25
CA TYR A 242 24.42 -15.88 1.10
C TYR A 242 23.13 -16.51 0.57
N LEU A 243 22.11 -15.69 0.25
CA LEU A 243 20.83 -16.18 -0.26
C LEU A 243 20.96 -17.00 -1.55
N LYS A 244 21.90 -16.65 -2.43
CA LYS A 244 22.17 -17.41 -3.67
C LYS A 244 22.80 -18.78 -3.43
N THR A 245 23.27 -19.05 -2.22
CA THR A 245 23.94 -20.31 -1.82
C THR A 245 23.20 -21.08 -0.74
N PHE A 246 22.06 -20.58 -0.28
CA PHE A 246 21.21 -21.22 0.73
C PHE A 246 20.42 -22.39 0.13
#